data_AF-A0A7Y6GAS6-F1
#
_entry.id   AF-A0A7Y6GAS6-F1
#
_cell.length_a   1.000
_cell.length_b   1.000
_cell.length_c   1.000
_cell.angle_alpha   90.00
_cell.angle_beta   90.00
_cell.angle_gamma   90.00
#
_symmetry.space_group_name_H-M   'P 1'
#
loop_
_entity.id
_entity.type
_entity.pdbx_description
1 polymer ?
#
loop_
_entity_poly.entity_id
_entity_poly.type
_entity_poly.pdbx_seq_one_letter_code
_entity_poly.pdbx_strand_id
1 'polypeptide(L)'
;MNRNTKINVLLLLVVAALAVLPLALGLGDHKEEPFTGADAEAETAITEIEPDYEPWFSPLYEPPSGEIESALFAVQAALGAGVLAYYFGVHRGRRQGEERALARQNTPDGDPAASGSPGPAAERA
;
A
#
# COMPACT_ATOMS: atom_id res chain seq x y z
N MET A 1 -14.61 -13.56 -13.39
CA MET A 1 -13.56 -12.60 -12.95
C MET A 1 -12.43 -12.56 -13.96
N ASN A 2 -11.97 -11.37 -14.35
CA ASN A 2 -10.81 -11.21 -15.22
C ASN A 2 -9.54 -11.73 -14.51
N ARG A 3 -8.48 -12.08 -15.27
CA ARG A 3 -7.24 -12.67 -14.72
C ARG A 3 -6.60 -11.78 -13.65
N ASN A 4 -6.62 -10.46 -13.83
CA ASN A 4 -5.99 -9.51 -12.92
C ASN A 4 -6.75 -9.39 -11.59
N THR A 5 -8.08 -9.41 -11.61
CA THR A 5 -8.93 -9.43 -10.42
C THR A 5 -8.70 -10.71 -9.64
N LYS A 6 -8.55 -11.87 -10.30
CA LYS A 6 -8.20 -13.12 -9.61
C LYS A 6 -6.83 -13.02 -8.93
N ILE A 7 -5.83 -12.46 -9.60
CA ILE A 7 -4.48 -12.25 -9.04
C ILE A 7 -4.54 -11.29 -7.84
N ASN A 8 -5.24 -10.16 -7.94
CA ASN A 8 -5.34 -9.20 -6.84
C ASN A 8 -6.05 -9.79 -5.62
N VAL A 9 -7.14 -10.53 -5.83
CA VAL A 9 -7.83 -11.24 -4.75
C VAL A 9 -6.90 -12.27 -4.12
N LEU A 10 -6.16 -13.04 -4.91
CA LEU A 10 -5.17 -13.99 -4.40
C LEU A 10 -4.09 -13.28 -3.56
N LEU A 11 -3.53 -12.16 -4.04
CA LEU A 11 -2.54 -11.38 -3.30
C LEU A 11 -3.09 -10.87 -1.96
N LEU A 12 -4.32 -10.36 -1.94
CA LEU A 12 -4.98 -9.94 -0.70
C LEU A 12 -5.19 -11.10 0.27
N LEU A 13 -5.61 -12.27 -0.24
CA LEU A 13 -5.74 -13.47 0.58
C LEU A 13 -4.40 -13.93 1.15
N VAL A 14 -3.32 -13.87 0.37
CA VAL A 14 -1.97 -14.20 0.85
C VAL A 14 -1.52 -13.24 1.95
N VAL A 15 -1.73 -11.93 1.78
CA VAL A 15 -1.40 -10.94 2.82
C VAL A 15 -2.21 -11.19 4.09
N ALA A 16 -3.53 -11.44 3.97
CA ALA A 16 -4.37 -11.78 5.11
C ALA A 16 -3.92 -13.09 5.79
N ALA A 17 -3.57 -14.10 5.01
CA ALA A 17 -3.05 -15.36 5.53
C ALA A 17 -1.72 -15.16 6.28
N LEU A 18 -0.80 -14.36 5.76
CA LEU A 18 0.47 -14.05 6.43
C LEU A 18 0.26 -13.31 7.76
N ALA A 19 -0.77 -12.47 7.88
CA ALA A 19 -1.09 -11.77 9.13
C ALA A 19 -1.84 -12.66 10.14
N VAL A 20 -2.77 -13.51 9.66
CA VAL A 20 -3.67 -14.29 10.54
C VAL A 20 -3.10 -15.65 10.92
N LEU A 21 -2.39 -16.34 10.02
CA LEU A 21 -1.88 -17.69 10.28
C LEU A 21 -0.93 -17.78 11.48
N PRO A 22 0.04 -16.85 11.68
CA PRO A 22 0.89 -16.89 12.86
C PRO A 22 0.08 -16.83 14.16
N LEU A 23 -0.93 -15.97 14.21
CA LEU A 23 -1.83 -15.83 15.37
C LEU A 23 -2.72 -17.07 15.56
N ALA A 24 -3.29 -17.60 14.47
CA ALA A 24 -4.23 -18.71 14.53
C ALA A 24 -3.57 -20.06 14.86
N LEU A 25 -2.29 -20.22 14.52
CA LEU A 25 -1.51 -21.42 14.79
C LEU A 25 -0.70 -21.33 16.10
N GLY A 26 -0.84 -20.23 16.86
CA GLY A 26 -0.11 -20.04 18.11
C GLY A 26 1.41 -19.93 17.89
N LEU A 27 1.85 -19.39 16.74
CA LEU A 27 3.27 -19.15 16.50
C LEU A 27 3.74 -18.10 17.49
N GLY A 28 4.41 -18.58 18.54
CA GLY A 28 4.96 -17.77 19.61
C GLY A 28 4.23 -17.89 20.96
N ASP A 29 3.22 -18.77 21.11
CA ASP A 29 2.56 -19.06 22.41
C ASP A 29 3.51 -19.54 23.52
N HIS A 30 4.72 -19.94 23.14
CA HIS A 30 5.80 -20.36 24.04
C HIS A 30 6.72 -19.19 24.47
N LYS A 31 6.47 -17.98 23.98
CA LYS A 31 7.17 -16.73 24.35
C LYS A 31 6.21 -15.83 25.13
N GLU A 32 6.72 -15.16 26.16
CA GLU A 32 5.93 -14.18 26.93
C GLU A 32 5.49 -12.99 26.05
N GLU A 33 6.33 -12.59 25.11
CA GLU A 33 6.03 -11.60 24.06
C GLU A 33 6.30 -12.17 22.65
N PRO A 34 5.31 -12.82 22.03
CA PRO A 34 5.45 -13.55 20.77
C PRO A 34 5.90 -12.71 19.58
N PHE A 35 5.57 -11.42 19.60
CA PHE A 35 5.78 -10.46 18.50
C PHE A 35 6.46 -9.19 19.01
N THR A 36 7.49 -9.35 19.84
CA THR A 36 8.31 -8.22 20.29
C THR A 36 9.18 -7.68 19.15
N GLY A 37 9.71 -6.47 19.33
CA GLY A 37 10.59 -5.83 18.35
C GLY A 37 11.92 -6.57 18.20
N ALA A 38 12.58 -6.36 17.05
CA ALA A 38 13.90 -6.96 16.79
C ALA A 38 14.98 -6.51 17.80
N ASP A 39 14.82 -5.33 18.39
CA ASP A 39 15.76 -4.78 19.37
C ASP A 39 15.72 -5.54 20.70
N ALA A 40 14.52 -5.85 21.20
CA ALA A 40 14.34 -6.65 22.42
C ALA A 40 14.93 -8.07 22.28
N GLU A 41 14.81 -8.68 21.09
CA GLU A 41 15.44 -9.98 20.81
C GLU A 41 16.97 -9.86 20.77
N ALA A 42 17.50 -8.74 20.27
CA ALA A 42 18.94 -8.47 20.27
C ALA A 42 19.49 -8.26 21.69
N GLU A 43 18.80 -7.50 22.54
CA GLU A 43 19.17 -7.29 23.94
C GLU A 43 19.19 -8.61 24.73
N THR A 44 18.17 -9.45 24.53
CA THR A 44 18.10 -10.79 25.13
C THR A 44 19.29 -11.65 24.68
N ALA A 45 19.60 -11.66 23.38
CA ALA A 45 20.73 -12.43 22.86
C ALA A 45 22.08 -11.93 23.39
N ILE A 46 22.27 -10.62 23.52
CA ILE A 46 23.51 -10.02 24.06
C ILE A 46 23.69 -10.44 25.53
N THR A 47 22.65 -10.32 26.35
CA THR A 47 22.70 -10.67 27.78
C THR A 47 22.89 -12.17 28.02
N GLU A 48 22.43 -13.03 27.11
CA GLU A 48 22.72 -14.47 27.13
C GLU A 48 24.18 -14.80 26.76
N ILE A 49 24.76 -14.08 25.80
CA ILE A 49 26.13 -14.34 25.30
C ILE A 49 27.17 -13.76 26.28
N GLU A 50 26.96 -12.56 26.78
CA GLU A 50 27.88 -11.84 27.65
C GLU A 50 27.11 -11.16 28.80
N PRO A 51 26.92 -11.87 29.93
CA PRO A 51 26.08 -11.38 31.04
C PRO A 51 26.60 -10.12 31.73
N ASP A 52 27.91 -9.87 31.61
CA ASP A 52 28.59 -8.70 32.20
C ASP A 52 28.67 -7.51 31.21
N TYR A 53 27.96 -7.58 30.07
CA TYR A 53 27.97 -6.53 29.06
C TYR A 53 27.27 -5.26 29.56
N GLU A 54 27.97 -4.12 29.51
CA GLU A 54 27.39 -2.80 29.76
C GLU A 54 27.06 -2.08 28.43
N PRO A 55 25.84 -1.53 28.28
CA PRO A 55 25.50 -0.70 27.13
C PRO A 55 26.43 0.50 26.99
N TRP A 56 27.07 0.63 25.83
CA TRP A 56 27.94 1.77 25.50
C TRP A 56 27.18 3.05 25.13
N PHE A 57 25.85 2.97 25.04
CA PHE A 57 24.95 4.07 24.74
C PHE A 57 23.62 3.90 25.48
N SER A 58 23.07 5.00 25.97
CA SER A 58 21.74 5.07 26.55
C SER A 58 20.83 5.93 25.67
N PRO A 59 19.57 5.52 25.38
CA PRO A 59 18.64 6.34 24.63
C PRO A 59 18.50 7.75 25.23
N LEU A 60 18.48 8.78 24.38
CA LEU A 60 18.21 10.15 24.83
C LEU A 60 16.75 10.34 25.27
N TYR A 61 15.86 9.45 24.79
CA TYR A 61 14.46 9.42 25.11
C TYR A 61 14.00 7.97 25.12
N GLU A 62 13.27 7.61 26.17
CA GLU A 62 12.64 6.31 26.31
C GLU A 62 11.13 6.53 26.54
N PRO A 63 10.26 5.91 25.73
CA PRO A 63 8.82 6.04 25.90
C PRO A 63 8.39 5.57 27.30
N PRO A 64 7.43 6.23 27.96
CA PRO A 64 7.01 5.86 29.30
C PRO A 64 6.22 4.53 29.36
N SER A 65 5.90 3.93 28.21
CA SER A 65 5.37 2.58 28.10
C SER A 65 5.69 1.95 26.74
N GLY A 66 5.82 0.62 26.68
CA GLY A 66 5.98 -0.13 25.43
C GLY A 66 4.78 -0.02 24.48
N GLU A 67 3.59 0.31 25.01
CA GLU A 67 2.42 0.62 24.18
C GLU A 67 2.63 1.90 23.35
N ILE A 68 3.25 2.92 23.94
CA ILE A 68 3.55 4.19 23.26
C ILE A 68 4.63 3.96 22.21
N GLU A 69 5.65 3.16 22.53
CA GLU A 69 6.66 2.73 21.56
C GLU A 69 6.03 2.04 20.35
N SER A 70 5.19 1.03 20.59
CA SER A 70 4.47 0.31 19.55
C SER A 70 3.57 1.22 18.71
N ALA A 71 2.91 2.20 19.34
CA ALA A 71 2.09 3.19 18.65
C ALA A 71 2.94 4.10 17.74
N LEU A 72 4.13 4.51 18.17
CA LEU A 72 5.06 5.29 17.35
C LEU A 72 5.52 4.48 16.13
N PHE A 73 5.86 3.20 16.30
CA PHE A 73 6.17 2.30 15.18
C PHE A 73 4.98 2.12 14.24
N ALA A 74 3.76 1.98 14.75
CA ALA A 74 2.56 1.86 13.93
C ALA A 74 2.32 3.12 13.09
N VAL A 75 2.53 4.31 13.66
CA VAL A 75 2.44 5.58 12.92
C VAL A 75 3.53 5.66 11.85
N GLN A 76 4.77 5.28 12.15
CA GLN A 76 5.86 5.24 11.17
C GLN A 76 5.53 4.30 10.00
N ALA A 77 5.03 3.09 10.30
CA ALA A 77 4.60 2.13 9.29
C ALA A 77 3.45 2.66 8.43
N ALA A 78 2.45 3.29 9.04
CA ALA A 78 1.31 3.89 8.34
C ALA A 78 1.75 5.03 7.40
N LEU A 79 2.66 5.90 7.86
CA LEU A 79 3.24 6.97 7.04
C LEU A 79 4.04 6.39 5.87
N GLY A 80 4.91 5.40 6.11
CA GLY A 80 5.68 4.74 5.07
C GLY A 80 4.79 4.08 4.01
N ALA A 81 3.76 3.35 4.44
CA ALA A 81 2.77 2.76 3.55
C ALA A 81 1.99 3.82 2.76
N GLY A 82 1.59 4.92 3.41
CA GLY A 82 0.90 6.04 2.78
C GLY A 82 1.73 6.70 1.67
N VAL A 83 3.02 6.96 1.92
CA VAL A 83 3.95 7.52 0.93
C VAL A 83 4.10 6.58 -0.27
N LEU A 84 4.30 5.28 -0.04
CA LEU A 84 4.40 4.28 -1.11
C LEU A 84 3.11 4.21 -1.94
N ALA A 85 1.95 4.16 -1.28
CA ALA A 85 0.66 4.13 -1.95
C ALA A 85 0.43 5.38 -2.80
N TYR A 86 0.79 6.56 -2.29
CA TYR A 86 0.71 7.82 -3.02
C TYR A 86 1.61 7.80 -4.26
N TYR A 87 2.87 7.40 -4.11
CA TYR A 87 3.83 7.32 -5.22
C TYR A 87 3.32 6.42 -6.35
N PHE A 88 2.90 5.18 -6.02
CA PHE A 88 2.35 4.27 -7.01
C PHE A 88 1.04 4.78 -7.62
N GLY A 89 0.21 5.46 -6.83
CA GLY A 89 -1.03 6.08 -7.28
C GLY A 89 -0.78 7.16 -8.34
N VAL A 90 0.13 8.09 -8.07
CA VAL A 90 0.51 9.16 -9.01
C VAL A 90 1.11 8.59 -10.30
N HIS A 91 2.07 7.67 -10.19
CA HIS A 91 2.69 7.06 -11.37
C HIS A 91 1.69 6.29 -12.24
N ARG A 92 0.77 5.55 -11.62
CA ARG A 92 -0.29 4.83 -12.32
C ARG A 92 -1.29 5.79 -12.97
N GLY A 93 -1.64 6.88 -12.29
CA GLY A 93 -2.56 7.91 -12.79
C GLY A 93 -2.01 8.64 -14.02
N ARG A 94 -0.72 9.02 -14.00
CA ARG A 94 -0.06 9.69 -15.14
C ARG A 94 -0.05 8.82 -16.39
N ARG A 95 0.33 7.55 -16.27
CA ARG A 95 0.33 6.60 -17.39
C ARG A 95 -1.06 6.42 -18.01
N GLN A 96 -2.09 6.28 -17.19
CA GLN A 96 -3.47 6.19 -17.69
C GLN A 96 -3.95 7.50 -18.34
N GLY A 97 -3.49 8.65 -17.84
CA GLY A 97 -3.77 9.95 -18.43
C GLY A 97 -3.16 10.10 -19.82
N GLU A 98 -1.89 9.72 -19.97
CA GLU A 98 -1.16 9.70 -21.25
C GLU A 98 -1.83 8.75 -22.24
N GLU A 99 -2.16 7.51 -21.83
CA GLU A 99 -2.88 6.54 -22.66
C GLU A 99 -4.25 7.08 -23.12
N ARG A 100 -5.00 7.74 -22.24
CA ARG A 100 -6.29 8.37 -22.59
C ARG A 100 -6.14 9.58 -23.50
N ALA A 101 -5.05 10.34 -23.39
CA ALA A 101 -4.76 11.47 -24.27
C ALA A 101 -4.39 10.98 -25.68
N LEU A 102 -3.55 9.95 -25.77
CA LEU A 102 -3.19 9.28 -27.03
C LEU A 102 -4.42 8.64 -27.69
N ALA A 103 -5.28 7.96 -26.91
CA ALA A 103 -6.52 7.39 -27.43
C ALA A 103 -7.48 8.44 -27.99
N ARG A 104 -7.55 9.64 -27.37
CA ARG A 104 -8.35 10.76 -27.87
C ARG A 104 -7.81 11.36 -29.17
N GLN A 105 -6.49 11.41 -29.36
CA GLN A 105 -5.87 11.90 -30.61
C GLN A 105 -6.04 10.91 -31.78
N ASN A 106 -6.18 9.61 -31.49
CA ASN A 106 -6.33 8.57 -32.51
C ASN A 106 -7.78 8.28 -32.90
N THR A 107 -8.76 8.93 -32.27
CA THR A 107 -10.14 8.96 -32.79
C THR A 107 -10.18 10.04 -33.87
N PRO A 108 -10.31 9.69 -35.17
CA PRO A 108 -10.47 10.70 -36.20
C PRO A 108 -11.77 11.43 -35.90
N ASP A 109 -11.73 12.77 -35.93
CA ASP A 109 -12.92 13.60 -35.86
C ASP A 109 -13.99 13.01 -36.81
N GLY A 110 -15.06 12.46 -36.22
CA GLY A 110 -16.29 12.28 -36.95
C GLY A 110 -16.73 13.66 -37.38
N ASP A 111 -16.62 13.92 -38.69
CA ASP A 111 -17.05 15.14 -39.38
C ASP A 111 -18.21 15.87 -38.66
N PRO A 112 -18.00 17.08 -38.12
CA PRO A 112 -19.12 17.95 -37.75
C PRO A 112 -19.84 18.52 -38.99
N ALA A 113 -19.34 18.23 -40.20
CA ALA A 113 -19.83 18.76 -41.47
C ALA A 113 -21.10 18.10 -42.04
N ALA A 114 -21.70 17.12 -41.34
CA ALA A 114 -23.01 16.57 -41.73
C ALA A 114 -24.21 17.39 -41.18
N SER A 115 -23.99 18.65 -40.79
CA SER A 115 -25.02 19.58 -40.31
C SER A 115 -25.49 20.61 -41.35
N GLY A 116 -25.23 20.39 -42.65
CA GLY A 116 -25.63 21.34 -43.69
C GLY A 116 -26.01 20.69 -45.00
N SER A 117 -27.29 20.34 -45.16
CA SER A 117 -27.92 20.26 -46.48
C SER A 117 -29.00 21.34 -46.58
N PRO A 118 -28.95 22.24 -47.57
CA PRO A 118 -29.97 23.26 -47.81
C PRO A 118 -31.25 22.64 -48.39
N GLY A 119 -32.38 23.35 -48.26
CA GLY A 119 -33.75 22.88 -48.49
C GLY A 119 -34.12 22.35 -49.89
N PRO A 120 -35.43 22.10 -50.11
CA PRO A 120 -36.19 23.21 -50.65
C PRO A 120 -37.52 23.46 -49.94
N ALA A 121 -37.83 24.75 -49.83
CA ALA A 121 -39.18 25.25 -49.71
C ALA A 121 -39.94 25.01 -51.02
N ALA A 122 -41.13 24.43 -50.92
CA ALA A 122 -42.33 24.67 -51.74
C ALA A 122 -43.15 23.37 -51.82
N GLU A 123 -44.26 23.31 -51.08
CA GLU A 123 -45.57 23.08 -51.71
C GLU A 123 -46.67 23.43 -50.70
N ARG A 124 -47.22 24.64 -50.84
CA ARG A 124 -48.59 24.97 -50.43
C ARG A 124 -49.41 24.97 -51.71
N ALA A 125 -50.35 24.04 -51.83
CA ALA A 125 -51.57 24.14 -52.63
C ALA A 125 -52.55 23.08 -52.12
#